data_AF-A0A1G3IQA4-F1
#
_entry.id   AF-A0A1G3IQA4-F1
#
_cell.length_a   1.000
_cell.length_b   1.000
_cell.length_c   1.000
_cell.angle_alpha   90.00
_cell.angle_beta   90.00
_cell.angle_gamma   90.00
#
_symmetry.space_group_name_H-M   'P 1'
#
loop_
_entity.id
_entity.type
_entity.pdbx_description
1 polymer ?
#
loop_
_entity_poly.entity_id
_entity_poly.type
_entity_poly.pdbx_seq_one_letter_code
_entity_poly.pdbx_strand_id
1 'polypeptide(L)'
;MAAKRNVTKTPRVEPDADAPLTDAEFERGYGAMLARRARAATGLSQRAFAARFGIPVGSLRDWEQGRRGPDAATKNYLRVIARIPNAVMKVLRKAA
;
A
#
# COMPACT_ATOMS: atom_id res chain seq x y z
N MET A 1 24.09 6.89 41.17
CA MET A 1 23.26 7.92 40.51
C MET A 1 22.95 7.45 39.09
N ALA A 2 21.83 6.77 38.88
CA ALA A 2 21.40 6.33 37.54
C ALA A 2 19.97 6.82 37.31
N ALA A 3 19.83 7.83 36.44
CA ALA A 3 18.54 8.42 36.08
C ALA A 3 17.75 7.41 35.23
N LYS A 4 16.67 6.89 35.81
CA LYS A 4 15.71 6.05 35.11
C LYS A 4 14.95 6.92 34.10
N ARG A 5 15.07 6.62 32.81
CA ARG A 5 14.28 7.26 31.75
C ARG A 5 12.83 6.85 31.93
N ASN A 6 11.97 7.79 32.32
CA ASN A 6 10.53 7.57 32.34
C ASN A 6 10.03 7.51 30.89
N VAL A 7 9.62 6.32 30.46
CA VAL A 7 8.85 6.14 29.23
C VAL A 7 7.45 6.67 29.52
N THR A 8 7.19 7.91 29.15
CA THR A 8 5.84 8.47 29.17
C THR A 8 4.99 7.65 28.20
N LYS A 9 4.20 6.73 28.74
CA LYS A 9 3.20 5.96 27.98
C LYS A 9 2.07 6.93 27.64
N THR A 10 2.17 7.60 26.48
CA THR A 10 1.08 8.40 25.95
C THR A 10 -0.17 7.52 25.92
N PRO A 11 -1.30 7.93 26.53
CA PRO A 11 -2.54 7.17 26.47
C PRO A 11 -2.90 6.97 25.00
N ARG A 12 -3.25 5.73 24.64
CA ARG A 12 -3.89 5.46 23.36
C ARG A 12 -5.29 6.07 23.45
N VAL A 13 -5.41 7.34 23.08
CA VAL A 13 -6.71 7.95 22.82
C VAL A 13 -7.22 7.25 21.58
N GLU A 14 -8.17 6.34 21.75
CA GLU A 14 -8.88 5.74 20.63
C GLU A 14 -9.53 6.90 19.86
N PRO A 15 -9.19 7.11 18.58
CA PRO A 15 -9.85 8.13 17.79
C PRO A 15 -11.35 7.83 17.76
N ASP A 16 -12.16 8.88 17.85
CA ASP A 16 -13.60 8.78 17.68
C ASP A 16 -13.92 8.05 16.36
N ALA A 17 -14.67 6.95 16.46
CA ALA A 17 -14.97 6.09 15.32
C ALA A 17 -15.84 6.82 14.28
N ASP A 18 -16.61 7.82 14.70
CA ASP A 18 -17.47 8.63 13.85
C ASP A 18 -16.77 9.91 13.34
N ALA A 19 -15.53 10.18 13.76
CA ALA A 19 -14.77 11.29 13.23
C ALA A 19 -14.45 11.07 11.74
N PRO A 20 -14.46 12.15 10.92
CA PRO A 20 -14.03 12.05 9.53
C PRO A 20 -12.57 11.61 9.48
N LEU A 21 -12.23 10.79 8.48
CA LEU A 21 -10.85 10.39 8.23
C LEU A 21 -9.98 11.63 8.03
N THR A 22 -8.81 11.64 8.67
CA THR A 22 -7.77 12.61 8.31
C THR A 22 -7.30 12.34 6.88
N ASP A 23 -6.78 13.36 6.20
CA ASP A 23 -6.20 13.22 4.85
C ASP A 23 -5.18 12.08 4.80
N ALA A 24 -4.32 11.97 5.82
CA ALA A 24 -3.30 10.93 5.88
C ALA A 24 -3.90 9.52 6.00
N GLU A 25 -5.00 9.35 6.74
CA GLU A 25 -5.71 8.08 6.85
C GLU A 25 -6.44 7.73 5.55
N PHE A 26 -7.11 8.71 4.95
CA PHE A 26 -7.74 8.57 3.65
C PHE A 26 -6.70 8.13 2.60
N GLU A 27 -5.55 8.78 2.55
CA GLU A 27 -4.49 8.47 1.59
C GLU A 27 -3.91 7.05 1.75
N ARG A 28 -3.74 6.58 3.00
CA ARG A 28 -3.31 5.20 3.26
C ARG A 28 -4.39 4.19 2.90
N GLY A 29 -5.64 4.45 3.28
CA GLY A 29 -6.79 3.58 2.98
C GLY A 29 -7.06 3.47 1.47
N TYR A 30 -7.03 4.60 0.77
CA TYR A 30 -7.17 4.67 -0.68
C TYR A 30 -6.01 3.95 -1.39
N GLY A 31 -4.78 4.18 -0.94
CA GLY A 31 -3.60 3.45 -1.42
C GLY A 31 -3.71 1.93 -1.27
N ALA A 32 -4.17 1.48 -0.10
CA ALA A 32 -4.39 0.07 0.19
C ALA A 32 -5.45 -0.55 -0.72
N MET A 33 -6.55 0.17 -0.96
CA MET A 33 -7.60 -0.25 -1.88
C MET A 33 -7.07 -0.37 -3.31
N LEU A 34 -6.31 0.61 -3.81
CA LEU A 34 -5.72 0.56 -5.15
C LEU A 34 -4.77 -0.62 -5.32
N ALA A 35 -3.88 -0.85 -4.35
CA ALA A 35 -2.93 -1.97 -4.39
C ALA A 35 -3.65 -3.33 -4.43
N ARG A 36 -4.63 -3.53 -3.54
CA ARG A 36 -5.42 -4.77 -3.49
C ARG A 36 -6.22 -4.99 -4.78
N ARG A 37 -6.84 -3.93 -5.32
CA ARG A 37 -7.61 -4.00 -6.55
C ARG A 37 -6.74 -4.34 -7.77
N ALA A 38 -5.58 -3.69 -7.89
CA ALA A 38 -4.63 -3.98 -8.95
C ALA A 38 -4.16 -5.44 -8.91
N ARG A 39 -3.85 -5.96 -7.72
CA ARG A 39 -3.45 -7.35 -7.57
C ARG A 39 -4.59 -8.32 -7.88
N ALA A 40 -5.79 -8.07 -7.34
CA ALA A 40 -6.95 -8.91 -7.58
C ALA A 40 -7.28 -9.05 -9.08
N ALA A 41 -7.14 -7.97 -9.86
CA ALA A 41 -7.35 -7.98 -11.31
C ALA A 41 -6.42 -8.92 -12.09
N THR A 42 -5.31 -9.37 -11.48
CA THR A 42 -4.33 -10.27 -12.11
C THR A 42 -4.48 -11.73 -11.69
N GLY A 43 -5.21 -12.01 -10.61
CA GLY A 43 -5.28 -13.35 -10.00
C GLY A 43 -3.97 -13.83 -9.35
N LEU A 44 -2.95 -12.98 -9.26
CA LEU A 44 -1.64 -13.35 -8.72
C LEU A 44 -1.58 -13.27 -7.19
N SER A 45 -0.75 -14.12 -6.59
CA SER A 45 -0.33 -13.98 -5.20
C SER A 45 0.43 -12.66 -4.98
N GLN A 46 0.51 -12.17 -3.73
CA GLN A 46 1.23 -10.93 -3.41
C GLN A 46 2.69 -10.95 -3.91
N ARG A 47 3.40 -12.07 -3.72
CA ARG A 47 4.78 -12.25 -4.19
C ARG A 47 4.88 -12.27 -5.71
N ALA A 48 3.98 -13.00 -6.39
CA ALA A 48 3.99 -13.09 -7.84
C ALA A 48 3.64 -11.74 -8.48
N PHE A 49 2.68 -10.99 -7.93
CA PHE A 49 2.36 -9.64 -8.38
C PHE A 49 3.54 -8.68 -8.20
N ALA A 50 4.15 -8.68 -7.00
CA ALA A 50 5.33 -7.86 -6.71
C ALA A 50 6.45 -8.11 -7.74
N ALA A 51 6.80 -9.37 -7.96
CA ALA A 51 7.81 -9.74 -8.96
C ALA A 51 7.39 -9.36 -10.39
N ARG A 52 6.12 -9.57 -10.75
CA ARG A 52 5.62 -9.36 -12.12
C ARG A 52 5.66 -7.91 -12.58
N PHE A 53 5.43 -6.98 -11.65
CA PHE A 53 5.27 -5.55 -11.91
C PHE A 53 6.41 -4.68 -11.37
N GLY A 54 7.50 -5.31 -10.87
CA GLY A 54 8.68 -4.59 -10.39
C GLY A 54 8.45 -3.82 -9.08
N ILE A 55 7.56 -4.32 -8.22
CA ILE A 55 7.23 -3.68 -6.94
C ILE A 55 7.92 -4.45 -5.81
N PRO A 56 8.68 -3.80 -4.90
CA PRO A 56 9.21 -4.48 -3.73
C PRO A 56 8.08 -5.09 -2.89
N VAL A 57 8.17 -6.39 -2.59
CA VAL A 57 7.09 -7.11 -1.88
C VAL A 57 6.78 -6.50 -0.50
N GLY A 58 7.79 -5.94 0.18
CA GLY A 58 7.61 -5.23 1.45
C GLY A 58 6.76 -3.95 1.29
N SER A 59 7.02 -3.16 0.25
CA SER A 59 6.24 -1.96 -0.07
C SER A 59 4.79 -2.32 -0.40
N LEU A 60 4.58 -3.32 -1.26
CA LEU A 60 3.24 -3.81 -1.58
C LEU A 60 2.48 -4.24 -0.33
N ARG A 61 3.14 -4.98 0.58
CA ARG A 61 2.54 -5.42 1.83
C ARG A 61 2.15 -4.24 2.73
N ASP A 62 3.02 -3.25 2.87
CA ASP A 62 2.73 -2.04 3.65
C ASP A 62 1.55 -1.26 3.09
N TRP A 63 1.44 -1.19 1.76
CA TRP A 63 0.32 -0.55 1.09
C TRP A 63 -0.97 -1.34 1.29
N GLU A 64 -1.00 -2.64 0.97
CA GLU A 64 -2.23 -3.44 1.10
C GLU A 64 -2.79 -3.47 2.53
N GLN A 65 -1.92 -3.34 3.53
CA GLN A 65 -2.26 -3.28 4.96
C GLN A 65 -2.51 -1.85 5.47
N GLY A 66 -2.37 -0.82 4.63
CA GLY A 66 -2.61 0.57 5.00
C GLY A 66 -1.60 1.17 5.99
N ARG A 67 -0.43 0.52 6.17
CA ARG A 67 0.65 1.06 7.01
C ARG A 67 1.31 2.27 6.37
N ARG A 68 1.43 2.26 5.03
CA ARG A 68 1.95 3.36 4.22
C ARG A 68 1.10 3.50 2.96
N GLY A 69 1.11 4.68 2.34
CA GLY A 69 0.53 4.89 1.02
C GLY A 69 1.60 4.76 -0.09
N PRO A 70 1.23 4.29 -1.29
CA PRO A 70 2.05 4.48 -2.48
C PRO A 70 2.14 5.98 -2.83
N ASP A 71 3.22 6.39 -3.50
CA ASP A 71 3.33 7.75 -4.03
C ASP A 71 2.37 7.98 -5.22
N ALA A 72 2.31 9.21 -5.74
CA ALA A 72 1.40 9.59 -6.82
C ALA A 72 1.62 8.77 -8.11
N ALA A 73 2.88 8.56 -8.50
CA ALA A 73 3.22 7.79 -9.70
C ALA A 73 2.80 6.33 -9.56
N THR A 74 3.07 5.73 -8.40
CA THR A 74 2.69 4.35 -8.09
C THR A 74 1.17 4.19 -8.05
N LYS A 75 0.40 5.15 -7.51
CA LYS A 75 -1.07 5.12 -7.59
C LYS A 75 -1.56 5.06 -9.03
N ASN A 76 -1.00 5.88 -9.91
CA ASN A 76 -1.34 5.85 -11.33
C ASN A 76 -0.99 4.51 -11.97
N TYR A 77 0.19 3.97 -11.67
CA TYR A 77 0.60 2.66 -12.16
C TYR A 77 -0.35 1.54 -11.69
N LEU A 78 -0.73 1.52 -10.41
CA LEU A 78 -1.72 0.57 -9.87
C LEU A 78 -3.08 0.70 -10.56
N ARG A 79 -3.55 1.93 -10.84
CA ARG A 79 -4.80 2.16 -11.60
C ARG A 79 -4.71 1.57 -13.01
N VAL A 80 -3.59 1.77 -13.70
CA VAL A 80 -3.35 1.22 -15.04
C VAL A 80 -3.34 -0.31 -15.01
N ILE A 81 -2.60 -0.92 -14.07
CA ILE A 81 -2.59 -2.38 -13.88
C ILE A 81 -4.00 -2.91 -13.62
N ALA A 82 -4.78 -2.26 -12.75
CA ALA A 82 -6.14 -2.69 -12.43
C ALA A 82 -7.08 -2.66 -13.65
N ARG A 83 -6.84 -1.75 -14.61
CA ARG A 83 -7.69 -1.58 -15.79
C ARG A 83 -7.30 -2.47 -16.95
N ILE A 84 -6.00 -2.65 -17.20
CA ILE A 84 -5.47 -3.38 -18.35
C ILE A 84 -4.32 -4.35 -17.96
N PRO A 85 -4.55 -5.28 -17.01
CA PRO A 85 -3.48 -6.10 -16.43
C PRO A 85 -2.73 -6.92 -17.47
N ASN A 86 -3.44 -7.54 -18.42
CA ASN A 86 -2.85 -8.36 -19.47
C ASN A 86 -1.93 -7.56 -20.42
N ALA A 87 -2.32 -6.32 -20.75
CA ALA A 87 -1.51 -5.46 -21.61
C ALA A 87 -0.23 -5.02 -20.91
N VAL A 88 -0.33 -4.55 -19.66
CA VAL A 88 0.85 -4.15 -18.86
C VAL A 88 1.80 -5.34 -18.68
N MET A 89 1.26 -6.52 -18.34
CA MET A 89 2.05 -7.74 -18.29
C MET A 89 2.77 -7.99 -19.62
N LYS A 90 2.05 -8.00 -20.75
CA LYS A 90 2.66 -8.25 -22.06
C LYS A 90 3.82 -7.29 -22.37
N VAL A 91 3.66 -6.00 -22.06
CA VAL A 91 4.70 -4.97 -22.25
C VAL A 91 5.92 -5.25 -21.36
N LEU A 92 5.71 -5.44 -20.06
CA LEU A 92 6.80 -5.66 -19.10
C LEU A 92 7.53 -7.00 -19.29
N ARG A 93 6.93 -7.97 -19.99
CA ARG A 93 7.58 -9.27 -20.29
C ARG A 93 8.75 -9.13 -21.27
N LYS A 94 8.79 -8.07 -22.09
CA LYS A 94 9.83 -7.81 -23.08
C LYS A 94 10.96 -6.91 -22.57
N ALA A 95 10.81 -6.32 -21.39
CA ALA A 95 11.70 -5.28 -20.87
C ALA A 95 12.69 -5.81 -19.81
N ALA A 96 12.93 -7.13 -19.77
CA ALA A 96 13.87 -7.80 -18.88
C ALA A 96 14.88 -8.60 -19.71
#